data_AF-A0A4Y2ALD8-F1
#
_entry.id   AF-A0A4Y2ALD8-F1
#
_cell.length_a   1.000
_cell.length_b   1.000
_cell.length_c   1.000
_cell.angle_alpha   90.00
_cell.angle_beta   90.00
_cell.angle_gamma   90.00
#
_symmetry.space_group_name_H-M   'P 1'
#
loop_
_entity.id
_entity.type
_entity.pdbx_description
1 polymer ?
#
loop_
_entity_poly.entity_id
_entity_poly.type
_entity_poly.pdbx_seq_one_letter_code
_entity_poly.pdbx_strand_id
1 'polypeptide(L)'
;MPHWNPLQLHTYIKQEITEHLNITNMKYTHQGKLLFSTSDPVCAAKLLTLQNVLNTPVSTDVIWENISSRFLIPDIPTKATLEELANELSCNNDIVITHMQRFVKPNSSQETSPVLVTILGTYLPDSVKIWFINQKIQSSIDRPRQ
;
A
#
# COMPACT_ATOMS: atom_id res chain seq x y z
N MET A 1 -11.42 5.55 -23.90
CA MET A 1 -11.79 6.67 -22.99
C MET A 1 -11.34 7.97 -23.63
N PRO A 2 -12.09 9.08 -23.48
CA PRO A 2 -11.68 10.37 -24.04
C PRO A 2 -10.37 10.84 -23.40
N HIS A 3 -9.41 11.23 -24.21
CA HIS A 3 -8.22 11.93 -23.74
C HIS A 3 -8.62 13.40 -23.51
N TRP A 4 -8.90 13.77 -22.27
CA TRP A 4 -9.32 15.13 -21.96
C TRP A 4 -8.20 16.13 -22.26
N ASN A 5 -8.60 17.32 -22.71
CA ASN A 5 -7.67 18.41 -22.92
C ASN A 5 -6.88 18.70 -21.62
N PRO A 6 -5.54 18.69 -21.64
CA PRO A 6 -4.73 18.86 -20.44
C PRO A 6 -4.99 20.17 -19.67
N LEU A 7 -5.30 21.26 -20.37
CA LEU A 7 -5.57 22.56 -19.73
C LEU A 7 -6.92 22.54 -19.00
N GLN A 8 -7.95 21.94 -19.62
CA GLN A 8 -9.27 21.80 -19.00
C GLN A 8 -9.20 20.87 -17.79
N LEU A 9 -8.49 19.74 -17.92
CA LEU A 9 -8.29 18.81 -16.82
C LEU A 9 -7.56 19.47 -15.65
N HIS A 10 -6.48 20.19 -15.92
CA HIS A 10 -5.73 20.89 -14.87
C HIS A 10 -6.56 21.98 -14.19
N THR A 11 -7.37 22.73 -14.95
CA THR A 11 -8.29 23.74 -14.39
C THR A 11 -9.36 23.11 -13.51
N TYR A 12 -9.93 21.99 -13.96
CA TYR A 12 -10.90 21.22 -13.19
C TYR A 12 -10.32 20.73 -11.86
N ILE A 13 -9.13 20.10 -11.90
CA ILE A 13 -8.47 19.60 -10.68
C ILE A 13 -8.16 20.73 -9.69
N LYS A 14 -7.78 21.91 -10.17
CA LYS A 14 -7.57 23.09 -9.31
C LYS A 14 -8.83 23.57 -8.61
N GLN A 15 -9.99 23.41 -9.25
CA GLN A 15 -11.28 23.81 -8.69
C GLN A 15 -11.78 22.80 -7.65
N GLU A 16 -11.65 21.51 -7.95
CA GLU A 16 -12.15 20.43 -7.08
C GLU A 16 -11.21 20.12 -5.91
N ILE A 17 -9.90 20.29 -6.09
CA ILE A 17 -8.88 19.89 -5.12
C ILE A 17 -8.14 21.13 -4.61
N THR A 18 -8.44 21.50 -3.38
CA THR A 18 -7.79 22.61 -2.69
C THR A 18 -6.28 22.42 -2.55
N GLU A 19 -5.82 21.18 -2.32
CA GLU A 19 -4.42 20.77 -2.16
C GLU A 19 -3.77 20.39 -3.50
N HIS A 20 -4.26 20.89 -4.63
CA HIS A 20 -3.72 20.55 -5.96
C HIS A 20 -2.22 20.85 -6.10
N LEU A 21 -1.67 21.77 -5.30
CA LEU A 21 -0.24 22.08 -5.27
C LEU A 21 0.62 20.91 -4.73
N ASN A 22 0.02 19.99 -3.97
CA ASN A 22 0.70 18.81 -3.44
C ASN A 22 0.77 17.66 -4.47
N ILE A 23 0.12 17.81 -5.63
CA ILE A 23 0.22 16.86 -6.73
C ILE A 23 1.58 17.05 -7.40
N THR A 24 2.43 16.04 -7.30
CA THR A 24 3.79 16.07 -7.88
C THR A 24 3.79 15.66 -9.34
N ASN A 25 2.83 14.82 -9.76
CA ASN A 25 2.72 14.37 -11.14
C ASN A 25 1.27 14.07 -11.51
N MET A 26 0.90 14.38 -12.75
CA MET A 26 -0.36 14.02 -13.37
C MET A 26 -0.09 13.58 -14.81
N LYS A 27 -0.36 12.32 -15.15
CA LYS A 27 -0.08 11.78 -16.48
C LYS A 27 -1.10 10.75 -16.94
N TYR A 28 -1.25 10.60 -18.25
CA TYR A 28 -1.99 9.49 -18.83
C TYR A 28 -1.09 8.26 -19.00
N THR A 29 -1.65 7.09 -18.72
CA THR A 29 -1.02 5.81 -19.08
C THR A 29 -1.36 5.46 -20.54
N HIS A 30 -0.59 4.56 -21.15
CA HIS A 30 -0.89 4.02 -22.48
C HIS A 30 -2.26 3.31 -22.55
N GLN A 31 -2.77 2.87 -21.40
CA GLN A 31 -4.09 2.26 -21.27
C GLN A 31 -5.22 3.30 -21.11
N GLY A 32 -4.90 4.60 -21.21
CA GLY A 32 -5.87 5.68 -21.08
C GLY A 32 -6.33 5.95 -19.65
N LYS A 33 -5.59 5.49 -18.63
CA LYS A 33 -5.86 5.82 -17.21
C LYS A 33 -5.17 7.13 -16.85
N LEU A 34 -5.81 7.93 -16.01
CA LEU A 34 -5.19 9.12 -15.43
C LEU A 34 -4.51 8.74 -14.11
N LEU A 35 -3.21 8.99 -14.01
CA LEU A 35 -2.42 8.71 -12.83
C LEU A 35 -2.04 10.03 -12.15
N PHE A 36 -2.30 10.08 -10.84
CA PHE A 36 -1.83 11.14 -9.95
C PHE A 36 -0.73 10.60 -9.04
N SER A 37 0.24 11.46 -8.71
CA SER A 37 1.25 11.18 -7.70
C SER A 37 1.25 12.31 -6.69
N THR A 38 1.22 11.96 -5.40
CA THR A 38 1.27 12.88 -4.28
C THR A 38 1.84 12.15 -3.08
N SER A 39 2.62 12.85 -2.26
CA SER A 39 3.07 12.37 -0.95
C SER A 39 2.16 12.83 0.18
N ASP A 40 1.21 13.71 -0.11
CA ASP A 40 0.27 14.25 0.87
C ASP A 40 -0.97 13.34 0.97
N PRO A 41 -1.21 12.70 2.13
CA PRO A 41 -2.35 11.81 2.30
C PRO A 41 -3.70 12.52 2.16
N VAL A 42 -3.78 13.81 2.49
CA VAL A 42 -5.04 14.58 2.38
C VAL A 42 -5.39 14.80 0.90
N CYS A 43 -4.41 15.21 0.10
CA CYS A 43 -4.55 15.30 -1.35
C CYS A 43 -4.93 13.94 -1.97
N ALA A 44 -4.28 12.85 -1.56
CA ALA A 44 -4.59 11.50 -2.04
C ALA A 44 -6.04 11.10 -1.72
N ALA A 45 -6.50 11.34 -0.49
CA ALA A 45 -7.86 11.03 -0.08
C ALA A 45 -8.90 11.80 -0.92
N LYS A 46 -8.67 13.09 -1.18
CA LYS A 46 -9.57 13.90 -2.04
C LYS A 46 -9.57 13.41 -3.48
N LEU A 47 -8.41 13.06 -4.03
CA LEU A 47 -8.32 12.44 -5.36
C LEU A 47 -9.15 11.15 -5.46
N LEU A 48 -9.15 10.34 -4.39
CA LEU A 48 -9.95 9.11 -4.35
C LEU A 48 -11.46 9.35 -4.27
N THR A 49 -11.90 10.51 -3.76
CA THR A 49 -13.33 10.84 -3.70
C THR A 49 -13.91 11.31 -5.05
N LEU A 50 -13.08 11.52 -6.08
CA LEU A 50 -13.55 11.95 -7.39
C LEU A 50 -14.40 10.86 -8.06
N GLN A 51 -15.69 11.14 -8.24
CA GLN A 51 -16.63 10.26 -8.95
C GLN A 51 -16.84 10.67 -10.40
N ASN A 52 -16.57 11.94 -10.72
CA ASN A 52 -16.70 12.50 -12.06
C ASN A 52 -15.46 13.33 -12.38
N VAL A 53 -15.06 13.35 -13.65
CA VAL A 53 -14.03 14.25 -14.18
C VAL A 53 -14.56 14.81 -15.49
N LEU A 54 -14.71 16.13 -15.58
CA LEU A 54 -15.23 16.82 -16.78
C LEU A 54 -16.53 16.17 -17.30
N ASN A 55 -17.50 15.95 -16.41
CA ASN A 55 -18.80 15.30 -16.68
C ASN A 55 -18.72 13.84 -17.14
N THR A 56 -17.56 13.20 -17.04
CA THR A 56 -17.40 11.77 -17.30
C THR A 56 -17.29 11.04 -15.97
N PRO A 57 -18.14 10.03 -15.69
CA PRO A 57 -17.99 9.23 -14.49
C PRO A 57 -16.67 8.45 -14.51
N VAL A 58 -15.97 8.45 -13.39
CA VAL A 58 -14.69 7.76 -13.23
C VAL A 58 -14.74 6.85 -12.00
N SER A 59 -13.91 5.81 -12.04
CA SER A 59 -13.57 5.03 -10.86
C SER A 59 -12.14 5.37 -10.46
N THR A 60 -11.95 5.57 -9.17
CA THR A 60 -10.67 5.90 -8.54
C THR A 60 -10.18 4.69 -7.76
N ASP A 61 -8.87 4.46 -7.79
CA ASP A 61 -8.25 3.38 -7.04
C ASP A 61 -6.81 3.78 -6.68
N VAL A 62 -6.26 3.14 -5.66
CA VAL A 62 -4.89 3.34 -5.22
C VAL A 62 -4.01 2.21 -5.75
N ILE A 63 -2.80 2.56 -6.17
CA ILE A 63 -1.75 1.57 -6.43
C ILE A 63 -1.20 1.13 -5.07
N TRP A 64 -1.68 -0.01 -4.56
CA TRP A 64 -1.36 -0.51 -3.22
C TRP A 64 0.13 -0.68 -2.97
N GLU A 65 0.90 -1.03 -4.01
CA GLU A 65 2.35 -1.19 -3.93
C GLU A 65 3.09 0.10 -3.55
N ASN A 66 2.48 1.28 -3.79
CA ASN A 66 3.08 2.57 -3.47
C ASN A 66 2.72 3.11 -2.08
N ILE A 67 1.76 2.49 -1.39
CA ILE A 67 1.29 2.91 -0.06
C ILE A 67 1.45 1.81 0.98
N SER A 68 2.07 0.67 0.62
CA SER A 68 2.30 -0.45 1.51
C SER A 68 3.77 -0.82 1.55
N SER A 69 4.19 -1.37 2.68
CA SER A 69 5.53 -1.91 2.88
C SER A 69 5.45 -3.36 3.30
N ARG A 70 6.47 -4.14 2.96
CA ARG A 70 6.54 -5.56 3.28
C ARG A 70 7.82 -5.94 3.99
N PHE A 71 7.69 -6.82 4.96
CA PHE A 71 8.82 -7.37 5.68
C PHE A 71 8.58 -8.80 6.14
N LEU A 72 9.67 -9.50 6.39
CA LEU A 72 9.69 -10.85 6.91
C LEU A 72 10.00 -10.82 8.40
N ILE A 73 9.26 -11.64 9.14
CA ILE A 73 9.56 -11.97 10.52
C ILE A 73 10.01 -13.43 10.56
N PRO A 74 11.27 -13.71 10.92
CA PRO A 74 11.76 -15.07 11.05
C PRO A 74 11.24 -15.72 12.34
N ASP A 75 11.42 -17.04 12.46
CA ASP A 75 11.29 -17.79 13.72
C ASP A 75 9.92 -17.68 14.43
N ILE A 76 8.85 -17.34 13.69
CA ILE A 76 7.49 -17.41 14.23
C ILE A 76 7.05 -18.88 14.31
N PRO A 77 6.62 -19.38 15.48
CA PRO A 77 6.08 -20.73 15.61
C PRO A 77 4.85 -20.94 14.71
N THR A 78 4.79 -22.08 14.03
CA THR A 78 3.66 -22.46 13.17
C THR A 78 2.37 -22.73 13.95
N LYS A 79 2.50 -22.99 15.26
CA LYS A 79 1.36 -23.12 16.17
C LYS A 79 0.63 -21.80 16.45
N ALA A 80 1.30 -20.66 16.26
CA ALA A 80 0.69 -19.35 16.44
C ALA A 80 -0.13 -19.01 15.21
N THR A 81 -1.40 -18.63 15.40
CA THR A 81 -2.25 -18.26 14.27
C THR A 81 -1.81 -16.91 13.69
N LEU A 82 -2.08 -16.69 12.40
CA LEU A 82 -1.81 -15.39 11.77
C LEU A 82 -2.69 -14.29 12.36
N GLU A 83 -3.90 -14.62 12.84
CA GLU A 83 -4.80 -13.67 13.49
C GLU A 83 -4.25 -13.19 14.83
N GLU A 84 -3.82 -14.10 15.70
CA GLU A 84 -3.17 -13.76 16.98
C GLU A 84 -1.93 -12.89 16.75
N LEU A 85 -1.09 -13.28 15.78
CA LEU A 85 0.12 -12.53 15.44
C LEU A 85 -0.22 -11.13 14.88
N ALA A 86 -1.26 -11.00 14.05
CA ALA A 86 -1.68 -9.72 13.50
C ALA A 86 -2.18 -8.77 14.59
N ASN A 87 -3.02 -9.27 15.50
CA ASN A 87 -3.53 -8.49 16.62
C ASN A 87 -2.38 -7.99 17.51
N GLU A 88 -1.48 -8.90 17.87
CA GLU A 88 -0.32 -8.57 18.68
C GLU A 88 0.60 -7.52 18.06
N LEU A 89 0.93 -7.70 16.77
CA LEU A 89 1.81 -6.78 16.06
C LEU A 89 1.17 -5.40 15.93
N SER A 90 -0.12 -5.34 15.59
CA SER A 90 -0.85 -4.07 15.47
C SER A 90 -0.90 -3.33 16.80
N CYS A 91 -1.20 -4.04 17.91
CA CYS A 91 -1.30 -3.43 19.24
C CYS A 91 0.06 -2.93 19.79
N ASN A 92 1.16 -3.62 19.49
CA ASN A 92 2.46 -3.32 20.10
C ASN A 92 3.35 -2.37 19.28
N ASN A 93 3.07 -2.20 17.98
CA ASN A 93 3.98 -1.49 17.06
C ASN A 93 3.37 -0.28 16.37
N ASP A 94 2.09 0.03 16.63
CA ASP A 94 1.35 1.11 15.94
C ASP A 94 1.43 0.98 14.41
N ILE A 95 1.19 -0.25 13.92
CA ILE A 95 1.17 -0.58 12.49
C ILE A 95 -0.20 -1.10 12.08
N VAL A 96 -0.61 -0.75 10.86
CA VAL A 96 -1.84 -1.27 10.25
C VAL A 96 -1.47 -2.40 9.29
N ILE A 97 -1.84 -3.63 9.64
CA ILE A 97 -1.58 -4.82 8.83
C ILE A 97 -2.67 -4.97 7.79
N THR A 98 -2.29 -5.01 6.51
CA THR A 98 -3.21 -5.19 5.38
C THR A 98 -3.23 -6.64 4.89
N HIS A 99 -2.11 -7.35 5.01
CA HIS A 99 -2.00 -8.74 4.62
C HIS A 99 -0.92 -9.46 5.43
N MET A 100 -1.15 -10.75 5.69
CA MET A 100 -0.16 -11.64 6.31
C MET A 100 -0.20 -13.01 5.64
N GLN A 101 0.98 -13.59 5.45
CA GLN A 101 1.11 -14.87 4.80
C GLN A 101 2.27 -15.68 5.38
N ARG A 102 2.03 -16.97 5.64
CA ARG A 102 3.08 -17.97 5.86
C ARG A 102 3.49 -18.59 4.54
N PHE A 103 4.77 -18.88 4.39
CA PHE A 103 5.25 -19.66 3.26
C PHE A 103 5.03 -21.14 3.52
N VAL A 104 4.79 -21.89 2.46
CA VAL A 104 4.67 -23.35 2.52
C VAL A 104 5.92 -23.96 1.89
N LYS A 105 6.42 -25.03 2.47
CA LYS A 105 7.60 -25.72 1.93
C LYS A 105 7.25 -26.32 0.55
N PRO A 106 8.14 -26.21 -0.46
CA PRO A 106 7.92 -26.85 -1.76
C PRO A 106 7.60 -28.34 -1.61
N ASN A 107 6.61 -28.83 -2.36
CA ASN A 107 6.14 -30.22 -2.34
C ASN A 107 5.58 -30.70 -0.99
N SER A 108 5.14 -29.78 -0.14
CA SER A 108 4.50 -30.07 1.14
C SER A 108 3.32 -29.13 1.37
N SER A 109 2.41 -29.49 2.27
CA SER A 109 1.42 -28.56 2.83
C SER A 109 1.88 -27.96 4.17
N GLN A 110 3.14 -28.20 4.56
CA GLN A 110 3.68 -27.73 5.83
C GLN A 110 4.08 -26.25 5.73
N GLU A 111 3.41 -25.44 6.55
CA GLU A 111 3.79 -24.06 6.76
C GLU A 111 5.20 -23.96 7.34
N THR A 112 5.90 -22.91 6.93
CA THR A 112 7.23 -22.57 7.40
C THR A 112 7.14 -21.44 8.42
N SER A 113 8.23 -21.32 9.18
CA SER A 113 8.32 -20.34 10.26
C SER A 113 8.27 -18.87 9.81
N PRO A 114 8.92 -18.45 8.69
CA PRO A 114 8.87 -17.06 8.27
C PRO A 114 7.46 -16.60 7.91
N VAL A 115 7.09 -15.42 8.39
CA VAL A 115 5.84 -14.74 8.04
C VAL A 115 6.15 -13.49 7.24
N LEU A 116 5.52 -13.38 6.06
CA LEU A 116 5.47 -12.14 5.30
C LEU A 116 4.34 -11.27 5.83
N VAL A 117 4.68 -10.05 6.21
CA VAL A 117 3.74 -9.04 6.68
C VAL A 117 3.72 -7.89 5.70
N THR A 118 2.51 -7.49 5.30
CA THR A 118 2.26 -6.27 4.55
C THR A 118 1.58 -5.28 5.47
N ILE A 119 2.16 -4.09 5.60
CA ILE A 119 1.61 -2.98 6.37
C ILE A 119 1.20 -1.83 5.46
N LEU A 120 0.24 -1.04 5.90
CA LEU A 120 -0.04 0.27 5.33
C LEU A 120 1.06 1.25 5.79
N GLY A 121 1.57 2.04 4.85
CA GLY A 121 2.65 2.97 5.06
C GLY A 121 3.92 2.59 4.30
N THR A 122 4.74 3.59 4.03
CA THR A 122 6.03 3.45 3.32
C THR A 122 7.22 3.38 4.26
N TYR A 123 7.00 3.59 5.56
CA TYR A 123 8.02 3.48 6.59
C TYR A 123 8.07 2.06 7.14
N LEU A 124 9.26 1.44 7.06
CA LEU A 124 9.54 0.15 7.68
C LEU A 124 10.26 0.38 9.01
N PRO A 125 9.76 -0.16 10.14
CA PRO A 125 10.45 -0.08 11.41
C PRO A 125 11.71 -0.97 11.39
N ASP A 126 12.78 -0.60 12.11
CA ASP A 126 13.99 -1.43 12.18
C ASP A 126 13.78 -2.78 12.89
N SER A 127 12.81 -2.81 13.81
CA SER A 127 12.40 -3.98 14.57
C SER A 127 10.94 -3.89 14.95
N VAL A 128 10.31 -5.04 15.15
CA VAL A 128 8.94 -5.13 15.68
C VAL A 128 8.95 -5.85 17.01
N LYS A 129 8.15 -5.37 17.95
CA LYS A 129 7.88 -6.02 19.23
C LYS A 129 6.85 -7.13 19.02
N ILE A 130 7.25 -8.35 19.39
CA ILE A 130 6.42 -9.55 19.35
C ILE A 130 6.61 -10.26 20.69
N TRP A 131 5.49 -10.53 21.37
CA TRP A 131 5.42 -10.95 22.76
C TRP A 131 6.20 -10.00 23.66
N PHE A 132 7.33 -10.49 24.16
CA PHE A 132 8.20 -9.79 25.09
C PHE A 132 9.55 -9.40 24.48
N ILE A 133 9.74 -9.61 23.17
CA ILE A 133 11.02 -9.39 22.48
C ILE A 133 10.90 -8.44 21.30
N ASN A 134 11.94 -7.65 21.08
CA ASN A 134 12.12 -6.87 19.85
C ASN A 134 12.80 -7.77 18.81
N GLN A 135 12.08 -8.12 17.76
CA GLN A 135 12.59 -8.91 16.65
C GLN A 135 13.04 -8.01 15.51
N LYS A 136 14.26 -8.24 15.02
CA LYS A 136 14.72 -7.59 13.78
C LYS A 136 13.91 -8.12 12.60
N ILE A 137 13.46 -7.21 11.75
CA ILE A 137 12.76 -7.58 10.53
C ILE A 137 13.73 -7.63 9.34
N GLN A 138 13.35 -8.39 8.31
CA GLN A 138 14.04 -8.36 7.04
C GLN A 138 13.15 -7.66 6.01
N SER A 139 13.63 -6.56 5.42
CA SER A 139 12.89 -5.88 4.36
C SER A 139 12.64 -6.82 3.19
N SER A 140 11.39 -6.93 2.75
CA SER A 140 11.03 -7.71 1.57
C SER A 140 10.92 -6.78 0.36
N ILE A 141 11.85 -6.93 -0.58
CA ILE A 141 11.76 -6.27 -1.88
C ILE A 141 11.25 -7.31 -2.87
N ASP A 142 10.06 -7.07 -3.45
CA ASP A 142 9.65 -7.83 -4.62
C ASP A 142 10.64 -7.52 -5.75
N ARG A 143 11.49 -8.49 -6.06
CA ARG A 143 12.22 -8.44 -7.32
C ARG A 143 11.18 -8.60 -8.44
N PRO A 144 11.12 -7.72 -9.43
CA PRO A 144 10.29 -7.95 -10.61
C PRO A 144 10.66 -9.33 -11.17
N ARG A 145 9.67 -10.21 -11.31
CA ARG A 145 9.85 -11.50 -11.97
C ARG A 145 10.31 -11.20 -13.40
N GLN A 146 11.55 -11.57 -13.72
CA GLN A 146 12.10 -11.51 -15.08
C GLN A 146 11.34 -12.47 -15.99
#